data_AF-A0A1F7ACB5-F1
#
_entry.id   AF-A0A1F7ACB5-F1
#
_cell.length_a   1.000
_cell.length_b   1.000
_cell.length_c   1.000
_cell.angle_alpha   90.00
_cell.angle_beta   90.00
_cell.angle_gamma   90.00
#
_symmetry.space_group_name_H-M   'P 1'
#
loop_
_entity.id
_entity.type
_entity.pdbx_description
1 polymer ?
#
loop_
_entity_poly.entity_id
_entity_poly.type
_entity_poly.pdbx_seq_one_letter_code
_entity_poly.pdbx_strand_id
1 'polypeptide(L)'
;MAFLKTLKKLQKNKKIPKWVTRQRVQGMLILALALLLLFQIGQVSELQEKVEKMDVLEETSTNVLQEWSEGKDFLTNFGGDLNEIRKFLLLPTKDYDFGDMVEVDLAEEEEDLNTLFFTYVEKLGEYEENQARYDGNLAAFQAALAEGFWTENGLGVNGAGNFGDEAVDFSFVDASGLELFKVSLGYDGLFAVDTYDGKLDLLDKKSAGKVVTDLKSFVQGDFVALKERIARINANRTFLSGILASAMVQDALTQEALTVGTELESNRYYYQILNSDHSPVAELAIFKEDGNMILKLEKPVTGAQDFFDLNGMDAESVLVSAILDGVDSRSDRQIRVEENRAEVENIFNDTAFKAVLGELGLTFGIVTETDARISWPLMNAEGAILRVIFIDKATGEVNATHPDGQDSQTLSMAVKAFEWMGKKKLSTPHLT
;
A
#
# COMPACT_ATOMS: atom_id res chain seq x y z
N MET A 1 -25.09 94.16 -3.87
CA MET A 1 -23.86 93.75 -4.63
C MET A 1 -22.62 93.48 -3.76
N ALA A 2 -22.74 93.20 -2.45
CA ALA A 2 -21.61 92.81 -1.59
C ALA A 2 -21.57 91.31 -1.22
N PHE A 3 -22.62 90.54 -1.52
CA PHE A 3 -22.72 89.11 -1.16
C PHE A 3 -22.37 88.15 -2.32
N LEU A 4 -22.50 88.61 -3.57
CA LEU A 4 -22.16 87.83 -4.78
C LEU A 4 -20.68 87.92 -5.17
N LYS A 5 -19.90 88.84 -4.60
CA LYS A 5 -18.43 88.89 -4.76
C LYS A 5 -17.71 87.96 -3.78
N THR A 6 -18.36 87.52 -2.71
CA THR A 6 -17.80 86.62 -1.70
C THR A 6 -17.89 85.15 -2.12
N LEU A 7 -18.94 84.76 -2.85
CA LEU A 7 -19.09 83.38 -3.35
C LEU A 7 -18.18 83.04 -4.55
N LYS A 8 -17.81 84.03 -5.40
CA LYS A 8 -16.82 83.82 -6.47
C LYS A 8 -15.36 83.78 -5.99
N LYS A 9 -15.10 84.05 -4.71
CA LYS A 9 -13.75 84.00 -4.12
C LYS A 9 -13.42 82.68 -3.41
N LEU A 10 -14.40 81.78 -3.24
CA LEU A 10 -14.21 80.45 -2.65
C LEU A 10 -14.12 79.31 -3.69
N GLN A 11 -14.20 79.61 -4.99
CA GLN A 11 -13.98 78.64 -6.07
C GLN A 11 -12.54 78.67 -6.63
N LYS A 12 -11.60 79.35 -5.94
CA LYS A 12 -10.17 79.29 -6.25
C LYS A 12 -9.46 78.45 -5.21
N ASN A 13 -8.80 77.40 -5.69
CA ASN A 13 -7.84 76.53 -5.00
C ASN A 13 -8.41 75.46 -4.07
N LYS A 14 -8.85 74.35 -4.67
CA LYS A 14 -8.43 73.02 -4.19
C LYS A 14 -7.85 72.24 -5.36
N LYS A 15 -6.63 72.62 -5.79
CA LYS A 15 -5.76 71.65 -6.43
C LYS A 15 -5.42 70.63 -5.35
N ILE A 16 -6.05 69.45 -5.41
CA ILE A 16 -5.61 68.32 -4.59
C ILE A 16 -4.11 68.15 -4.90
N PRO A 17 -3.21 68.21 -3.90
CA PRO A 17 -1.78 68.11 -4.16
C PRO A 17 -1.51 66.81 -4.92
N LYS A 18 -0.68 66.85 -5.97
CA LYS A 18 -0.30 65.65 -6.73
C LYS A 18 0.28 64.54 -5.84
N TRP A 19 0.83 64.88 -4.67
CA TRP A 19 1.27 63.92 -3.67
C TRP A 19 0.10 63.18 -3.02
N VAL A 20 -1.04 63.84 -2.77
CA VAL A 20 -2.22 63.23 -2.12
C VAL A 20 -2.91 62.26 -3.08
N THR A 21 -2.91 62.55 -4.39
CA THR A 21 -3.33 61.58 -5.41
C THR A 21 -2.31 60.45 -5.59
N ARG A 22 -0.99 60.71 -5.53
CA ARG A 22 0.03 59.64 -5.55
C ARG A 22 -0.02 58.72 -4.34
N GLN A 23 -0.19 59.25 -3.12
CA GLN A 23 -0.34 58.46 -1.90
C GLN A 23 -1.65 57.68 -1.87
N ARG A 24 -2.74 58.21 -2.41
CA ARG A 24 -4.00 57.46 -2.58
C ARG A 24 -3.89 56.35 -3.61
N VAL A 25 -3.19 56.59 -4.73
CA VAL A 25 -2.92 55.57 -5.75
C VAL A 25 -1.97 54.51 -5.22
N GLN A 26 -0.88 54.88 -4.53
CA GLN A 26 0.03 53.93 -3.88
C GLN A 26 -0.65 53.16 -2.74
N GLY A 27 -1.50 53.80 -1.94
CA GLY A 27 -2.29 53.14 -0.91
C GLY A 27 -3.29 52.14 -1.49
N MET A 28 -3.96 52.48 -2.60
CA MET A 28 -4.82 51.53 -3.34
C MET A 28 -4.02 50.39 -3.96
N LEU A 29 -2.80 50.65 -4.45
CA LEU A 29 -1.93 49.62 -5.02
C LEU A 29 -1.41 48.64 -3.96
N ILE A 30 -1.04 49.14 -2.78
CA ILE A 30 -0.66 48.32 -1.63
C ILE A 30 -1.86 47.53 -1.12
N LEU A 31 -3.06 48.14 -1.07
CA LEU A 31 -4.28 47.44 -0.68
C LEU A 31 -4.65 46.34 -1.69
N ALA A 32 -4.51 46.61 -2.99
CA ALA A 32 -4.73 45.63 -4.05
C ALA A 32 -3.71 44.49 -3.99
N LEU A 33 -2.43 44.79 -3.75
CA LEU A 33 -1.38 43.79 -3.54
C LEU A 33 -1.61 42.96 -2.26
N ALA A 34 -2.09 43.58 -1.18
CA ALA A 34 -2.43 42.88 0.06
C ALA A 34 -3.67 41.98 -0.13
N LEU A 35 -4.67 42.44 -0.88
CA LEU A 35 -5.83 41.62 -1.25
C LEU A 35 -5.44 40.47 -2.19
N LEU A 36 -4.52 40.71 -3.13
CA LEU A 36 -3.95 39.67 -3.99
C LEU A 36 -3.14 38.65 -3.19
N LEU A 37 -2.37 39.08 -2.19
CA LEU A 37 -1.63 38.18 -1.28
C LEU A 37 -2.58 37.36 -0.40
N LEU A 38 -3.64 37.97 0.15
CA LEU A 38 -4.66 37.25 0.89
C LEU A 38 -5.43 36.26 0.00
N PHE A 39 -5.69 36.65 -1.25
CA PHE A 39 -6.30 35.77 -2.24
C PHE A 39 -5.37 34.61 -2.63
N GLN A 40 -4.07 34.86 -2.80
CA GLN A 40 -3.07 33.81 -3.00
C GLN A 40 -2.96 32.87 -1.79
N ILE A 41 -2.97 33.39 -0.56
CA ILE A 41 -2.96 32.57 0.66
C ILE A 41 -4.23 31.70 0.71
N GLY A 42 -5.39 32.25 0.36
CA GLY A 42 -6.64 31.50 0.25
C GLY A 42 -6.58 30.37 -0.79
N GLN A 43 -6.02 30.65 -1.98
CA GLN A 43 -5.83 29.64 -3.02
C GLN A 43 -4.81 28.57 -2.61
N VAL A 44 -3.74 28.93 -1.90
CA VAL A 44 -2.76 27.97 -1.38
C VAL A 44 -3.36 27.09 -0.29
N SER A 45 -4.21 27.63 0.59
CA SER A 45 -4.93 26.81 1.58
C SER A 45 -5.95 25.87 0.94
N GLU A 46 -6.67 26.30 -0.11
CA GLU A 46 -7.55 25.40 -0.88
C GLU A 46 -6.76 24.32 -1.63
N LEU A 47 -5.57 24.64 -2.15
CA LEU A 47 -4.67 23.68 -2.76
C LEU A 47 -4.15 22.67 -1.74
N GLN A 48 -3.74 23.11 -0.54
CA GLN A 48 -3.31 22.23 0.53
C GLN A 48 -4.44 21.31 1.01
N GLU A 49 -5.66 21.83 1.20
CA GLU A 49 -6.82 21.00 1.60
C GLU A 49 -7.21 19.99 0.50
N LYS A 50 -6.96 20.30 -0.78
CA LYS A 50 -7.17 19.37 -1.90
C LYS A 50 -6.06 18.35 -2.06
N VAL A 51 -4.80 18.72 -1.80
CA VAL A 51 -3.66 17.79 -1.78
C VAL A 51 -3.78 16.83 -0.59
N GLU A 52 -4.18 17.32 0.57
CA GLU A 52 -4.43 16.51 1.77
C GLU A 52 -5.63 15.56 1.57
N LYS A 53 -6.61 15.94 0.75
CA LYS A 53 -7.66 15.01 0.27
C LYS A 53 -7.15 14.02 -0.78
N MET A 54 -6.20 14.39 -1.65
CA MET A 54 -5.56 13.47 -2.60
C MET A 54 -4.78 12.37 -1.89
N ASP A 55 -4.06 12.69 -0.82
CA ASP A 55 -3.30 11.69 -0.03
C ASP A 55 -4.22 10.70 0.73
N VAL A 56 -5.44 11.11 1.08
CA VAL A 56 -6.44 10.21 1.70
C VAL A 56 -7.21 9.37 0.66
N LEU A 57 -7.16 9.75 -0.63
CA LEU A 57 -7.95 9.12 -1.71
C LEU A 57 -7.16 8.10 -2.54
N GLU A 58 -5.87 7.92 -2.27
CA GLU A 58 -5.04 6.86 -2.89
C GLU A 58 -5.50 5.43 -2.49
N GLU A 59 -6.40 5.31 -1.51
CA GLU A 59 -6.85 4.04 -0.95
C GLU A 59 -8.19 3.49 -1.51
N THR A 60 -8.91 4.18 -2.40
CA THR A 60 -10.23 3.66 -2.91
C THR A 60 -10.45 3.83 -4.42
N SER A 61 -10.21 2.74 -5.16
CA SER A 61 -10.07 2.65 -6.62
C SER A 61 -11.34 2.83 -7.49
N THR A 62 -12.43 3.40 -6.98
CA THR A 62 -13.72 3.48 -7.75
C THR A 62 -14.25 4.88 -8.06
N ASN A 63 -13.67 5.95 -7.51
CA ASN A 63 -14.08 7.34 -7.82
C ASN A 63 -13.20 8.04 -8.88
N VAL A 64 -12.12 7.40 -9.32
CA VAL A 64 -11.11 7.96 -10.25
C VAL A 64 -11.73 8.46 -11.56
N LEU A 65 -12.75 7.79 -12.10
CA LEU A 65 -13.37 8.17 -13.39
C LEU A 65 -14.25 9.43 -13.30
N GLN A 66 -14.86 9.71 -12.15
CA GLN A 66 -15.78 10.85 -11.99
C GLN A 66 -15.00 12.12 -11.62
N GLU A 67 -13.94 11.99 -10.84
CA GLU A 67 -13.07 13.12 -10.43
C GLU A 67 -12.09 13.54 -11.54
N TRP A 68 -11.70 12.65 -12.47
CA TRP A 68 -10.88 13.03 -13.63
C TRP A 68 -11.61 13.94 -14.62
N SER A 69 -12.94 13.81 -14.72
CA SER A 69 -13.78 14.72 -15.51
C SER A 69 -13.76 16.14 -14.91
N GLU A 70 -13.74 16.25 -13.58
CA GLU A 70 -13.65 17.55 -12.89
C GLU A 70 -12.23 18.14 -12.98
N GLY A 71 -11.19 17.30 -12.94
CA GLY A 71 -9.80 17.69 -13.20
C GLY A 71 -9.57 18.21 -14.63
N LYS A 72 -10.24 17.63 -15.63
CA LYS A 72 -10.20 18.07 -17.03
C LYS A 72 -10.80 19.47 -17.23
N ASP A 73 -11.94 19.74 -16.59
CA ASP A 73 -12.55 21.07 -16.61
C ASP A 73 -11.65 22.11 -15.92
N PHE A 74 -10.98 21.72 -14.84
CA PHE A 74 -10.01 22.57 -14.15
C PHE A 74 -8.78 22.90 -15.00
N LEU A 75 -8.15 21.90 -15.65
CA LEU A 75 -6.98 22.10 -16.50
C LEU A 75 -7.30 22.93 -17.75
N THR A 76 -8.51 22.77 -18.29
CA THR A 76 -8.99 23.58 -19.42
C THR A 76 -9.19 25.04 -18.99
N ASN A 77 -9.80 25.27 -17.81
CA ASN A 77 -9.97 26.61 -17.26
C ASN A 77 -8.62 27.27 -16.92
N PHE A 78 -7.67 26.51 -16.37
CA PHE A 78 -6.31 26.98 -16.11
C PHE A 78 -5.55 27.35 -17.39
N GLY A 79 -5.69 26.56 -18.47
CA GLY A 79 -5.19 26.90 -19.79
C GLY A 79 -5.82 28.18 -20.36
N GLY A 80 -7.10 28.42 -20.08
CA GLY A 80 -7.80 29.66 -20.35
C GLY A 80 -7.21 30.86 -19.61
N ASP A 81 -7.00 30.73 -18.31
CA ASP A 81 -6.43 31.77 -17.44
C ASP A 81 -4.97 32.11 -17.83
N LEU A 82 -4.17 31.10 -18.19
CA LEU A 82 -2.82 31.30 -18.73
C LEU A 82 -2.83 32.07 -20.05
N ASN A 83 -3.85 31.86 -20.89
CA ASN A 83 -4.03 32.67 -22.09
C ASN A 83 -4.46 34.10 -21.79
N GLU A 84 -5.20 34.35 -20.71
CA GLU A 84 -5.48 35.72 -20.26
C GLU A 84 -4.20 36.43 -19.78
N ILE A 85 -3.35 35.74 -19.02
CA ILE A 85 -2.03 36.26 -18.61
C ILE A 85 -1.14 36.51 -19.83
N ARG A 86 -1.13 35.60 -20.82
CA ARG A 86 -0.38 35.81 -22.08
C ARG A 86 -0.91 36.99 -22.88
N LYS A 87 -2.23 37.15 -23.00
CA LYS A 87 -2.84 38.34 -23.64
C LYS A 87 -2.45 39.63 -22.92
N PHE A 88 -2.42 39.61 -21.58
CA PHE A 88 -1.96 40.75 -20.78
C PHE A 88 -0.49 41.09 -21.03
N LEU A 89 0.35 40.07 -21.25
CA LEU A 89 1.77 40.21 -21.59
C LEU A 89 2.05 40.38 -23.10
N LEU A 90 1.01 40.51 -23.94
CA LEU A 90 1.10 40.56 -25.41
C LEU A 90 1.82 39.35 -26.06
N LEU A 91 1.80 38.21 -25.37
CA LEU A 91 2.35 36.95 -25.87
C LEU A 91 1.28 36.19 -26.69
N PRO A 92 1.69 35.37 -27.69
CA PRO A 92 0.76 34.56 -28.46
C PRO A 92 -0.02 33.60 -27.56
N THR A 93 -1.33 33.54 -27.74
CA THR A 93 -2.19 32.56 -27.07
C THR A 93 -2.03 31.18 -27.71
N LYS A 94 -2.18 30.13 -26.91
CA LYS A 94 -2.08 28.74 -27.37
C LYS A 94 -3.38 28.02 -27.01
N ASP A 95 -3.98 27.28 -27.94
CA ASP A 95 -5.12 26.44 -27.61
C ASP A 95 -4.62 25.21 -26.86
N TYR A 96 -5.07 25.06 -25.60
CA TYR A 96 -4.80 23.89 -24.78
C TYR A 96 -5.96 22.92 -24.96
N ASP A 97 -5.74 21.85 -25.73
CA ASP A 97 -6.71 20.79 -25.93
C ASP A 97 -6.24 19.54 -25.18
N PHE A 98 -7.03 19.12 -24.19
CA PHE A 98 -6.78 17.93 -23.36
C PHE A 98 -7.75 16.78 -23.73
N GLY A 99 -8.26 16.79 -24.96
CA GLY A 99 -9.24 15.85 -25.48
C GLY A 99 -8.76 14.39 -25.59
N ASP A 100 -7.50 14.17 -25.95
CA ASP A 100 -7.01 12.89 -26.47
C ASP A 100 -5.96 12.17 -25.59
N MET A 101 -5.85 12.47 -24.30
CA MET A 101 -4.93 11.78 -23.38
C MET A 101 -5.42 10.39 -22.91
N VAL A 102 -6.00 9.59 -23.81
CA VAL A 102 -6.37 8.18 -23.55
C VAL A 102 -5.67 7.28 -24.57
N GLU A 103 -4.35 7.32 -24.58
CA GLU A 103 -3.50 6.23 -25.09
C GLU A 103 -2.13 6.41 -24.43
N VAL A 104 -1.89 5.64 -23.36
CA VAL A 104 -0.59 5.58 -22.70
C VAL A 104 0.32 4.73 -23.58
N ASP A 105 0.89 5.36 -24.60
CA ASP A 105 2.09 4.85 -25.27
C ASP A 105 3.29 5.35 -24.46
N LEU A 106 3.99 4.44 -23.79
CA LEU A 106 5.25 4.67 -23.08
C LEU A 106 6.39 4.91 -24.08
N ALA A 107 6.30 5.99 -24.86
CA ALA A 107 7.44 6.56 -25.54
C ALA A 107 8.11 7.54 -24.57
N GLU A 108 9.40 7.34 -24.26
CA GLU A 108 10.23 8.36 -23.63
C GLU A 108 10.21 9.62 -24.53
N GLU A 109 9.31 10.56 -24.23
CA GLU A 109 9.41 11.91 -24.77
C GLU A 109 10.68 12.53 -24.20
N GLU A 110 11.67 12.78 -25.06
CA GLU A 110 12.80 13.64 -24.74
C GLU A 110 12.24 14.99 -24.25
N GLU A 111 12.29 15.23 -22.93
CA GLU A 111 11.88 16.51 -22.35
C GLU A 111 12.63 17.66 -23.06
N ASP A 112 11.90 18.68 -23.51
CA ASP A 112 12.52 19.88 -24.14
C ASP A 112 13.61 20.46 -23.22
N LEU A 113 14.71 20.91 -23.81
CA LEU A 113 15.87 21.43 -23.11
C LEU A 113 15.50 22.53 -22.11
N ASN A 114 14.49 23.36 -22.41
CA ASN A 114 14.02 24.37 -21.45
C ASN A 114 13.40 23.73 -20.21
N THR A 115 12.56 22.70 -20.37
CA THR A 115 11.98 21.95 -19.24
C THR A 115 13.07 21.34 -18.40
N LEU A 116 14.05 20.66 -19.02
CA LEU A 116 15.20 20.10 -18.31
C LEU A 116 16.00 21.17 -17.53
N PHE A 117 16.19 22.38 -18.09
CA PHE A 117 16.86 23.47 -17.38
C PHE A 117 16.05 23.99 -16.20
N PHE A 118 14.73 24.15 -16.33
CA PHE A 118 13.87 24.59 -15.22
C PHE A 118 13.82 23.52 -14.12
N THR A 119 13.60 22.26 -14.49
CA THR A 119 13.65 21.11 -13.57
C THR A 119 15.00 21.05 -12.87
N TYR A 120 16.11 21.23 -13.59
CA TYR A 120 17.45 21.24 -12.99
C TYR A 120 17.63 22.38 -11.97
N VAL A 121 17.22 23.61 -12.28
CA VAL A 121 17.34 24.75 -11.36
C VAL A 121 16.44 24.57 -10.14
N GLU A 122 15.23 24.05 -10.32
CA GLU A 122 14.32 23.70 -9.23
C GLU A 122 14.92 22.62 -8.34
N LYS A 123 15.39 21.51 -8.91
CA LYS A 123 16.05 20.41 -8.19
C LYS A 123 17.31 20.86 -7.47
N LEU A 124 18.10 21.77 -8.06
CA LEU A 124 19.27 22.36 -7.41
C LEU A 124 18.86 23.24 -6.22
N GLY A 125 17.80 24.03 -6.36
CA GLY A 125 17.24 24.83 -5.26
C GLY A 125 16.74 23.96 -4.11
N GLU A 126 15.98 22.91 -4.42
CA GLU A 126 15.53 21.89 -3.46
C GLU A 126 16.72 21.23 -2.76
N TYR A 127 17.74 20.83 -3.53
CA TYR A 127 18.95 20.20 -2.99
C TYR A 127 19.68 21.12 -2.00
N GLU A 128 19.93 22.38 -2.37
CA GLU A 128 20.61 23.34 -1.48
C GLU A 128 19.79 23.64 -0.21
N GLU A 129 18.46 23.77 -0.32
CA GLU A 129 17.58 23.95 0.83
C GLU A 129 17.59 22.72 1.75
N ASN A 130 17.47 21.53 1.16
CA ASN A 130 17.48 20.26 1.87
C ASN A 130 18.82 20.03 2.58
N GLN A 131 19.94 20.30 1.89
CA GLN A 131 21.29 20.18 2.46
C GLN A 131 21.49 21.15 3.63
N ALA A 132 21.11 22.42 3.47
CA ALA A 132 21.22 23.41 4.55
C ALA A 132 20.36 23.03 5.76
N ARG A 133 19.14 22.51 5.52
CA ARG A 133 18.26 22.00 6.57
C ARG A 133 18.86 20.78 7.26
N TYR A 134 19.35 19.82 6.49
CA TYR A 134 20.01 18.61 7.00
C TYR A 134 21.19 18.96 7.90
N ASP A 135 22.14 19.76 7.42
CA ASP A 135 23.35 20.13 8.17
C ASP A 135 22.99 20.89 9.46
N GLY A 136 22.02 21.80 9.39
CA GLY A 136 21.52 22.55 10.54
C GLY A 136 20.83 21.65 11.57
N ASN A 137 19.96 20.74 11.11
CA ASN A 137 19.23 19.82 11.97
C ASN A 137 20.14 18.77 12.60
N LEU A 138 21.10 18.23 11.84
CA LEU A 138 22.07 17.26 12.33
C LEU A 138 22.91 17.85 13.48
N ALA A 139 23.48 19.04 13.26
CA ALA A 139 24.30 19.71 14.27
C ALA A 139 23.48 20.08 15.51
N ALA A 140 22.27 20.61 15.33
CA ALA A 140 21.38 20.96 16.44
C ALA A 140 20.93 19.73 17.24
N PHE A 141 20.60 18.63 16.56
CA PHE A 141 20.19 17.39 17.20
C PHE A 141 21.35 16.77 17.97
N GLN A 142 22.54 16.66 17.38
CA GLN A 142 23.74 16.16 18.06
C GLN A 142 24.11 16.99 19.29
N ALA A 143 23.97 18.32 19.23
CA ALA A 143 24.17 19.18 20.40
C ALA A 143 23.17 18.87 21.51
N ALA A 144 21.90 18.61 21.17
CA ALA A 144 20.87 18.21 22.13
C ALA A 144 21.09 16.79 22.69
N LEU A 145 21.69 15.88 21.91
CA LEU A 145 22.07 14.54 22.39
C LEU A 145 23.21 14.57 23.41
N ALA A 146 24.11 15.55 23.30
CA ALA A 146 25.18 15.77 24.26
C ALA A 146 24.68 16.35 25.60
N GLU A 147 23.42 16.78 25.68
CA GLU A 147 22.81 17.19 26.94
C GLU A 147 22.61 15.97 27.86
N GLY A 148 22.89 16.14 29.15
CA GLY A 148 22.79 15.06 30.15
C GLY A 148 21.38 14.46 30.31
N PHE A 149 20.34 15.09 29.76
CA PHE A 149 18.94 14.68 29.87
C PHE A 149 18.73 13.19 29.56
N TRP A 150 19.29 12.69 28.45
CA TRP A 150 19.07 11.30 28.04
C TRP A 150 19.67 10.32 29.05
N THR A 151 20.92 10.55 29.44
CA THR A 151 21.61 9.74 30.44
C THR A 151 20.96 9.79 31.83
N GLU A 152 20.47 10.97 32.24
CA GLU A 152 19.74 11.16 33.51
C GLU A 152 18.42 10.38 33.54
N ASN A 153 17.78 10.19 32.37
CA ASN A 153 16.58 9.38 32.21
C ASN A 153 16.89 7.90 31.88
N GLY A 154 18.16 7.48 32.03
CA GLY A 154 18.59 6.10 31.84
C GLY A 154 18.58 5.63 30.38
N LEU A 155 18.72 6.56 29.44
CA LEU A 155 18.85 6.30 28.01
C LEU A 155 20.32 6.44 27.59
N GLY A 156 20.83 5.41 26.93
CA GLY A 156 21.99 5.50 26.06
C GLY A 156 21.57 5.93 24.66
N VAL A 157 22.41 6.69 23.98
CA VAL A 157 22.21 7.05 22.57
C VAL A 157 23.35 6.44 21.78
N ASN A 158 23.01 5.49 20.91
CA ASN A 158 23.93 4.95 19.93
C ASN A 158 23.71 5.72 18.63
N GLY A 159 24.75 6.38 18.11
CA GLY A 159 24.62 7.26 16.95
C GLY A 159 25.81 7.22 16.00
N ALA A 160 25.48 7.35 14.71
CA ALA A 160 26.34 7.38 13.52
C ALA A 160 26.88 6.03 13.02
N GLY A 161 25.97 5.08 12.77
CA GLY A 161 26.18 4.15 11.67
C GLY A 161 25.36 4.66 10.48
N ASN A 162 26.00 4.89 9.33
CA ASN A 162 25.26 5.05 8.06
C ASN A 162 24.61 3.69 7.76
N PHE A 163 23.43 3.46 8.30
CA PHE A 163 22.63 2.28 7.98
C PHE A 163 21.71 2.62 6.81
N GLY A 164 22.33 2.88 5.65
CA GLY A 164 21.65 3.19 4.40
C GLY A 164 22.21 4.42 3.69
N ASP A 165 21.92 4.52 2.39
CA ASP A 165 22.31 5.63 1.53
C ASP A 165 21.37 6.86 1.67
N GLU A 166 20.40 6.84 2.60
CA GLU A 166 19.26 7.79 2.60
C GLU A 166 19.02 8.57 3.92
N ALA A 167 19.57 8.13 5.06
CA ALA A 167 19.35 8.79 6.37
C ALA A 167 20.44 8.49 7.40
N VAL A 168 20.51 9.33 8.45
CA VAL A 168 21.31 9.07 9.66
C VAL A 168 20.38 8.68 10.81
N ASP A 169 20.66 7.52 11.41
CA ASP A 169 19.86 6.97 12.49
C ASP A 169 20.52 7.15 13.87
N PHE A 170 19.69 7.47 14.86
CA PHE A 170 20.03 7.58 16.27
C PHE A 170 19.14 6.64 17.09
N SER A 171 19.73 5.57 17.60
CA SER A 171 19.04 4.57 18.40
C SER A 171 19.12 4.92 19.89
N PHE A 172 17.97 5.04 20.53
CA PHE A 172 17.84 5.28 21.96
C PHE A 172 17.62 3.95 22.68
N VAL A 173 18.61 3.54 23.45
CA VAL A 173 18.65 2.25 24.14
C VAL A 173 18.56 2.43 25.64
N ASP A 174 18.04 1.42 26.34
CA ASP A 174 18.11 1.37 27.80
C ASP A 174 19.46 0.85 28.32
N ALA A 175 19.59 0.72 29.64
CA ALA A 175 20.81 0.19 30.28
C ALA A 175 21.14 -1.27 29.91
N SER A 176 20.18 -2.05 29.40
CA SER A 176 20.39 -3.41 28.89
C SER A 176 20.82 -3.45 27.42
N GLY A 177 20.78 -2.30 26.73
CA GLY A 177 21.03 -2.20 25.29
C GLY A 177 19.79 -2.44 24.43
N LEU A 178 18.60 -2.53 25.02
CA LEU A 178 17.34 -2.67 24.30
C LEU A 178 16.97 -1.34 23.63
N GLU A 179 16.80 -1.33 22.32
CA GLU A 179 16.31 -0.16 21.58
C GLU A 179 14.84 0.10 21.91
N LEU A 180 14.56 1.33 22.35
CA LEU A 180 13.22 1.77 22.74
C LEU A 180 12.57 2.61 21.63
N PHE A 181 13.35 3.49 21.00
CA PHE A 181 12.96 4.24 19.83
C PHE A 181 14.19 4.66 19.01
N LYS A 182 13.97 4.91 17.73
CA LYS A 182 14.95 5.33 16.75
C LYS A 182 14.51 6.66 16.14
N VAL A 183 15.45 7.59 16.02
CA VAL A 183 15.23 8.87 15.33
C VAL A 183 16.05 8.84 14.05
N SER A 184 15.41 8.97 12.91
CA SER A 184 16.03 9.03 11.58
C SER A 184 16.01 10.46 11.06
N LEU A 185 17.14 10.95 10.57
CA LEU A 185 17.25 12.22 9.85
C LEU A 185 17.56 11.93 8.38
N GLY A 186 16.58 12.11 7.50
CA GLY A 186 16.76 11.95 6.06
C GLY A 186 17.65 13.06 5.47
N TYR A 187 18.28 12.81 4.32
CA TYR A 187 19.08 13.84 3.61
C TYR A 187 18.25 15.02 3.08
N ASP A 188 16.92 14.87 3.06
CA ASP A 188 15.98 15.99 2.88
C ASP A 188 15.89 16.90 4.12
N GLY A 189 16.57 16.54 5.21
CA GLY A 189 16.58 17.26 6.47
C GLY A 189 15.33 17.07 7.33
N LEU A 190 14.48 16.07 7.03
CA LEU A 190 13.30 15.73 7.80
C LEU A 190 13.58 14.65 8.84
N PHE A 191 12.96 14.79 10.02
CA PHE A 191 13.00 13.78 11.07
C PHE A 191 11.84 12.81 10.96
N ALA A 192 12.14 11.53 11.19
CA ALA A 192 11.17 10.48 11.47
C ALA A 192 11.54 9.81 12.80
N VAL A 193 10.53 9.32 13.53
CA VAL A 193 10.74 8.60 14.78
C VAL A 193 9.97 7.30 14.73
N ASP A 194 10.69 6.20 14.81
CA ASP A 194 10.15 4.86 14.94
C ASP A 194 10.30 4.45 16.41
N THR A 195 9.18 4.18 17.08
CA THR A 195 9.16 3.56 18.41
C THR A 195 9.06 2.05 18.27
N TYR A 196 9.23 1.32 19.38
CA TYR A 196 9.07 -0.13 19.38
C TYR A 196 7.69 -0.60 18.87
N ASP A 197 6.64 0.21 19.03
CA ASP A 197 5.24 -0.09 18.71
C ASP A 197 4.72 0.54 17.42
N GLY A 198 5.50 1.38 16.73
CA GLY A 198 5.06 2.06 15.52
C GLY A 198 5.82 3.35 15.25
N LYS A 199 5.16 4.31 14.59
CA LYS A 199 5.72 5.64 14.34
C LYS A 199 5.18 6.63 15.37
N LEU A 200 6.06 7.46 15.93
CA LEU A 200 5.63 8.61 16.72
C LEU A 200 5.37 9.78 15.77
N ASP A 201 4.14 10.27 15.74
CA ASP A 201 3.80 11.44 14.95
C ASP A 201 4.39 12.71 15.58
N LEU A 202 5.44 13.21 14.93
CA LEU A 202 6.06 14.47 15.26
C LEU A 202 5.22 15.65 14.77
N LEU A 203 4.99 16.62 15.66
CA LEU A 203 4.25 17.84 15.33
C LEU A 203 4.97 18.73 14.30
N ASP A 204 6.31 18.68 14.28
CA ASP A 204 7.13 19.36 13.27
C ASP A 204 8.38 18.53 12.97
N LYS A 205 8.40 17.94 11.77
CA LYS A 205 9.50 17.10 11.28
C LYS A 205 10.68 17.91 10.72
N LYS A 206 10.54 19.23 10.52
CA LYS A 206 11.57 20.09 9.90
C LYS A 206 12.52 20.74 10.91
N SER A 207 12.18 20.74 12.20
CA SER A 207 12.88 21.50 13.24
C SER A 207 13.45 20.61 14.34
N ALA A 208 14.78 20.49 14.41
CA ALA A 208 15.45 19.73 15.46
C ALA A 208 15.05 20.16 16.88
N GLY A 209 14.89 21.47 17.13
CA GLY A 209 14.50 21.98 18.45
C GLY A 209 13.10 21.54 18.87
N LYS A 210 12.17 21.46 17.91
CA LYS A 210 10.81 20.97 18.18
C LYS A 210 10.83 19.46 18.40
N VAL A 211 11.51 18.71 17.53
CA VAL A 211 11.67 17.25 17.68
C VAL A 211 12.28 16.88 19.02
N VAL A 212 13.35 17.56 19.46
CA VAL A 212 13.96 17.34 20.78
C VAL A 212 12.96 17.61 21.90
N THR A 213 12.16 18.67 21.79
CA THR A 213 11.14 18.99 22.80
C THR A 213 10.07 17.89 22.89
N ASP A 214 9.66 17.34 21.74
CA ASP A 214 8.66 16.28 21.67
C ASP A 214 9.21 14.97 22.22
N LEU A 215 10.43 14.61 21.87
CA LEU A 215 11.12 13.44 22.41
C LEU A 215 11.31 13.55 23.92
N LYS A 216 11.71 14.73 24.44
CA LYS A 216 11.82 14.94 25.89
C LYS A 216 10.48 14.78 26.59
N SER A 217 9.40 15.31 25.99
CA SER A 217 8.04 15.18 26.53
C SER A 217 7.58 13.74 26.53
N PHE A 218 7.84 12.99 25.45
CA PHE A 218 7.58 11.56 25.35
C PHE A 218 8.35 10.75 26.41
N VAL A 219 9.66 11.04 26.59
CA VAL A 219 10.49 10.38 27.61
C VAL A 219 9.99 10.65 29.04
N GLN A 220 9.42 11.82 29.29
CA GLN A 220 8.90 12.18 30.62
C GLN A 220 7.48 11.67 30.87
N GLY A 221 6.65 11.54 29.84
CA GLY A 221 5.24 11.16 29.95
C GLY A 221 5.00 9.66 29.76
N ASP A 222 5.37 9.14 28.59
CA ASP A 222 4.90 7.83 28.10
C ASP A 222 5.94 6.73 28.22
N PHE A 223 7.17 7.07 28.61
CA PHE A 223 8.31 6.16 28.63
C PHE A 223 8.17 4.96 29.57
N VAL A 224 7.53 5.15 30.73
CA VAL A 224 7.25 4.05 31.65
C VAL A 224 6.26 3.08 31.02
N ALA A 225 5.21 3.59 30.37
CA ALA A 225 4.21 2.78 29.70
C ALA A 225 4.80 2.00 28.51
N LEU A 226 5.71 2.63 27.75
CA LEU A 226 6.46 1.98 26.68
C LEU A 226 7.30 0.81 27.23
N LYS A 227 8.08 1.04 28.29
CA LYS A 227 8.90 -0.03 28.92
C LYS A 227 8.06 -1.20 29.42
N GLU A 228 6.94 -0.92 30.08
CA GLU A 228 6.02 -1.96 30.52
C GLU A 228 5.43 -2.74 29.35
N ARG A 229 5.10 -2.06 28.23
CA ARG A 229 4.59 -2.71 27.02
C ARG A 229 5.64 -3.61 26.38
N ILE A 230 6.87 -3.14 26.23
CA ILE A 230 7.99 -3.95 25.70
C ILE A 230 8.24 -5.17 26.59
N ALA A 231 8.22 -4.99 27.91
CA ALA A 231 8.37 -6.11 28.85
C ALA A 231 7.23 -7.14 28.69
N ARG A 232 5.98 -6.70 28.51
CA ARG A 232 4.86 -7.60 28.20
C ARG A 232 5.05 -8.33 26.88
N ILE A 233 5.47 -7.63 25.82
CA ILE A 233 5.73 -8.25 24.50
C ILE A 233 6.81 -9.32 24.61
N ASN A 234 7.93 -9.02 25.26
CA ASN A 234 9.01 -9.99 25.45
C ASN A 234 8.60 -11.18 26.34
N ALA A 235 7.79 -10.93 27.37
CA ALA A 235 7.20 -12.00 28.17
C ALA A 235 6.27 -12.89 27.33
N ASN A 236 5.43 -12.29 26.49
CA ASN A 236 4.52 -13.01 25.59
C ASN A 236 5.29 -13.79 24.51
N ARG A 237 6.37 -13.25 23.94
CA ARG A 237 7.25 -13.99 23.02
C ARG A 237 7.88 -15.20 23.68
N THR A 238 8.40 -15.04 24.89
CA THR A 238 9.00 -16.13 25.67
C THR A 238 7.96 -17.19 26.02
N PHE A 239 6.78 -16.76 26.45
CA PHE A 239 5.66 -17.64 26.78
C PHE A 239 5.17 -18.43 25.57
N LEU A 240 4.95 -17.75 24.44
CA LEU A 240 4.53 -18.36 23.19
C LEU A 240 5.56 -19.36 22.67
N SER A 241 6.85 -18.99 22.67
CA SER A 241 7.93 -19.91 22.31
C SER A 241 7.96 -21.14 23.22
N GLY A 242 7.72 -20.96 24.52
CA GLY A 242 7.62 -22.06 25.49
C GLY A 242 6.44 -22.99 25.22
N ILE A 243 5.26 -22.44 24.89
CA ILE A 243 4.07 -23.21 24.50
C ILE A 243 4.32 -23.98 23.22
N LEU A 244 4.87 -23.33 22.18
CA LEU A 244 5.15 -23.96 20.90
C LEU A 244 6.17 -25.09 21.06
N ALA A 245 7.09 -25.00 22.01
CA ALA A 245 8.05 -26.05 22.34
C ALA A 245 7.51 -27.12 23.33
N SER A 246 6.29 -26.97 23.83
CA SER A 246 5.69 -27.93 24.77
C SER A 246 5.44 -29.29 24.11
N ALA A 247 5.53 -30.37 24.88
CA ALA A 247 5.27 -31.71 24.39
C ALA A 247 3.83 -31.85 23.84
N MET A 248 2.85 -31.23 24.52
CA MET A 248 1.45 -31.33 24.12
C MET A 248 1.20 -30.71 22.73
N VAL A 249 1.78 -29.54 22.47
CA VAL A 249 1.68 -28.87 21.16
C VAL A 249 2.47 -29.63 20.10
N GLN A 250 3.69 -30.08 20.41
CA GLN A 250 4.51 -30.84 19.45
C GLN A 250 3.88 -32.18 19.06
N ASP A 251 3.24 -32.86 20.02
CA ASP A 251 2.51 -34.11 19.75
C ASP A 251 1.29 -33.85 18.84
N ALA A 252 0.52 -32.78 19.10
CA ALA A 252 -0.61 -32.39 18.27
C ALA A 252 -0.19 -32.01 16.83
N LEU A 253 0.89 -31.22 16.69
CA LEU A 253 1.45 -30.86 15.38
C LEU A 253 1.94 -32.11 14.64
N THR A 254 2.63 -33.02 15.32
CA THR A 254 3.13 -34.27 14.71
C THR A 254 2.00 -35.17 14.23
N GLN A 255 0.92 -35.27 15.00
CA GLN A 255 -0.27 -36.04 14.63
C GLN A 255 -0.87 -35.54 13.32
N GLU A 256 -0.89 -34.23 13.10
CA GLU A 256 -1.43 -33.58 11.90
C GLU A 256 -0.38 -33.33 10.80
N ALA A 257 0.83 -33.87 10.94
CA ALA A 257 1.95 -33.64 10.01
C ALA A 257 2.27 -32.14 9.77
N LEU A 258 2.10 -31.33 10.82
CA LEU A 258 2.37 -29.90 10.86
C LEU A 258 3.72 -29.61 11.54
N THR A 259 4.31 -28.46 11.22
CA THR A 259 5.54 -27.96 11.84
C THR A 259 5.42 -26.49 12.16
N VAL A 260 6.16 -26.00 13.17
CA VAL A 260 6.26 -24.56 13.47
C VAL A 260 7.44 -23.98 12.70
N GLY A 261 7.22 -22.89 11.97
CA GLY A 261 8.26 -22.08 11.34
C GLY A 261 9.11 -21.31 12.36
N THR A 262 10.14 -20.63 11.87
CA THR A 262 10.93 -19.72 12.71
C THR A 262 10.12 -18.47 13.06
N GLU A 263 10.46 -17.81 14.17
CA GLU A 263 9.91 -16.50 14.49
C GLU A 263 10.29 -15.51 13.38
N LEU A 264 9.30 -14.74 12.92
CA LEU A 264 9.45 -13.68 11.95
C LEU A 264 9.05 -12.35 12.60
N GLU A 265 9.69 -11.27 12.17
CA GLU A 265 9.50 -9.94 12.73
C GLU A 265 9.12 -8.92 11.65
N SER A 266 8.07 -8.14 11.93
CA SER A 266 7.66 -6.96 11.16
C SER A 266 7.03 -5.95 12.15
N ASN A 267 5.81 -5.48 11.90
CA ASN A 267 4.95 -4.77 12.87
C ASN A 267 4.41 -5.68 13.99
N ARG A 268 4.74 -6.97 13.94
CA ARG A 268 4.37 -8.02 14.90
C ARG A 268 5.46 -9.08 14.94
N TYR A 269 5.50 -9.85 16.03
CA TYR A 269 6.28 -11.10 16.10
C TYR A 269 5.34 -12.24 15.76
N TYR A 270 5.71 -13.11 14.82
CA TYR A 270 4.81 -14.19 14.44
C TYR A 270 5.50 -15.50 14.09
N TYR A 271 4.77 -16.59 14.27
CA TYR A 271 5.13 -17.94 13.87
C TYR A 271 4.11 -18.47 12.88
N GLN A 272 4.57 -19.12 11.82
CA GLN A 272 3.70 -19.81 10.89
C GLN A 272 3.63 -21.28 11.28
N ILE A 273 2.42 -21.85 11.27
CA ILE A 273 2.24 -23.30 11.29
C ILE A 273 2.21 -23.75 9.83
N LEU A 274 3.11 -24.67 9.49
CA LEU A 274 3.34 -25.14 8.14
C LEU A 274 2.89 -26.59 8.02
N ASN A 275 2.30 -26.92 6.88
CA ASN A 275 2.01 -28.30 6.53
C ASN A 275 3.26 -29.05 6.02
N SER A 276 3.05 -30.29 5.59
CA SER A 276 4.08 -31.15 5.01
C SER A 276 4.78 -30.62 3.74
N ASP A 277 4.17 -29.67 3.01
CA ASP A 277 4.77 -29.04 1.82
C ASP A 277 5.35 -27.63 2.10
N HIS A 278 5.48 -27.27 3.38
CA HIS A 278 5.94 -25.98 3.87
C HIS A 278 5.05 -24.78 3.50
N SER A 279 3.79 -25.01 3.13
CA SER A 279 2.81 -23.94 2.98
C SER A 279 2.21 -23.56 4.36
N PRO A 280 2.00 -22.26 4.63
CA PRO A 280 1.40 -21.82 5.89
C PRO A 280 -0.09 -22.13 5.94
N VAL A 281 -0.54 -22.73 7.04
CA VAL A 281 -1.94 -23.09 7.30
C VAL A 281 -2.53 -22.36 8.51
N ALA A 282 -1.68 -21.76 9.37
CA ALA A 282 -2.09 -20.90 10.47
C ALA A 282 -0.96 -19.96 10.88
N GLU A 283 -1.30 -18.90 11.61
CA GLU A 283 -0.36 -17.91 12.10
C GLU A 283 -0.61 -17.56 13.57
N LEU A 284 0.45 -17.50 14.35
CA LEU A 284 0.44 -16.99 15.71
C LEU A 284 1.16 -15.67 15.75
N ALA A 285 0.49 -14.60 16.17
CA ALA A 285 1.05 -13.26 16.16
C ALA A 285 0.98 -12.59 17.54
N ILE A 286 2.01 -11.80 17.84
CA ILE A 286 2.07 -10.84 18.94
C ILE A 286 2.22 -9.47 18.32
N PHE A 287 1.17 -8.67 18.38
CA PHE A 287 1.19 -7.33 17.78
C PHE A 287 1.98 -6.37 18.65
N LYS A 288 2.85 -5.55 18.03
CA LYS A 288 3.70 -4.61 18.76
C LYS A 288 2.91 -3.41 19.31
N GLU A 289 1.82 -3.03 18.63
CA GLU A 289 0.97 -1.90 19.00
C GLU A 289 0.34 -2.08 20.37
N ASP A 290 -0.35 -3.18 20.63
CA ASP A 290 -1.09 -3.43 21.87
C ASP A 290 -0.43 -4.47 22.79
N GLY A 291 0.51 -5.26 22.26
CA GLY A 291 1.16 -6.36 22.95
C GLY A 291 0.29 -7.60 23.10
N ASN A 292 -0.87 -7.66 22.42
CA ASN A 292 -1.79 -8.77 22.52
C ASN A 292 -1.28 -10.00 21.75
N MET A 293 -1.43 -11.17 22.36
CA MET A 293 -1.27 -12.44 21.65
C MET A 293 -2.56 -12.81 20.94
N ILE A 294 -2.50 -12.88 19.63
CA ILE A 294 -3.60 -13.28 18.79
C ILE A 294 -3.17 -14.49 17.98
N LEU A 295 -3.91 -15.58 18.12
CA LEU A 295 -3.86 -16.69 17.17
C LEU A 295 -4.78 -16.34 16.00
N LYS A 296 -4.20 -16.24 14.80
CA LYS A 296 -4.91 -16.07 13.54
C LYS A 296 -4.92 -17.42 12.81
N LEU A 297 -6.07 -18.07 12.78
CA LEU A 297 -6.27 -19.23 11.90
C LEU A 297 -6.80 -18.72 10.57
N GLU A 298 -6.06 -18.96 9.50
CA GLU A 298 -6.49 -18.62 8.15
C GLU A 298 -6.95 -19.90 7.47
N LYS A 299 -8.24 -19.99 7.16
CA LYS A 299 -8.81 -21.11 6.40
C LYS A 299 -8.62 -20.80 4.91
N PRO A 300 -7.67 -21.45 4.21
CA PRO A 300 -7.27 -21.02 2.86
C PRO A 300 -8.40 -21.11 1.83
N VAL A 301 -9.35 -22.01 2.07
CA VAL A 301 -10.46 -22.32 1.17
C VAL A 301 -11.57 -21.28 1.22
N THR A 302 -11.96 -20.87 2.43
CA THR A 302 -13.08 -19.96 2.63
C THR A 302 -12.63 -18.51 2.76
N GLY A 303 -11.31 -18.27 2.87
CA GLY A 303 -10.74 -16.99 3.27
C GLY A 303 -11.19 -16.57 4.67
N ALA A 304 -11.73 -17.49 5.47
CA ALA A 304 -12.24 -17.18 6.78
C ALA A 304 -11.07 -17.07 7.76
N GLN A 305 -11.07 -16.00 8.54
CA GLN A 305 -10.05 -15.74 9.54
C GLN A 305 -10.70 -15.82 10.92
N ASP A 306 -10.28 -16.81 11.71
CA ASP A 306 -10.67 -16.91 13.10
C ASP A 306 -9.56 -16.28 13.96
N PHE A 307 -9.95 -15.35 14.83
CA PHE A 307 -9.04 -14.65 15.74
C PHE A 307 -9.32 -15.10 17.16
N PHE A 308 -8.29 -15.61 17.83
CA PHE A 308 -8.37 -15.99 19.24
C PHE A 308 -7.42 -15.11 20.04
N ASP A 309 -7.98 -14.31 20.94
CA ASP A 309 -7.21 -13.61 21.96
C ASP A 309 -6.73 -14.63 23.00
N LEU A 310 -5.41 -14.83 23.07
CA LEU A 310 -4.81 -15.78 24.00
C LEU A 310 -4.52 -15.15 25.38
N ASN A 311 -4.80 -13.85 25.55
CA ASN A 311 -4.56 -13.17 26.82
C ASN A 311 -5.50 -13.71 27.92
N GLY A 312 -4.91 -14.24 29.00
CA GLY A 312 -5.67 -14.69 30.18
C GLY A 312 -6.41 -16.03 30.01
N MET A 313 -6.22 -16.72 28.88
CA MET A 313 -6.70 -18.08 28.65
C MET A 313 -5.59 -19.11 28.90
N ASP A 314 -5.96 -20.38 29.04
CA ASP A 314 -4.99 -21.48 28.92
C ASP A 314 -4.57 -21.60 27.45
N ALA A 315 -3.58 -20.79 27.06
CA ALA A 315 -3.14 -20.65 25.69
C ALA A 315 -2.63 -21.97 25.09
N GLU A 316 -2.10 -22.89 25.91
CA GLU A 316 -1.65 -24.22 25.45
C GLU A 316 -2.84 -25.06 25.02
N SER A 317 -3.89 -25.13 25.84
CA SER A 317 -5.13 -25.84 25.52
C SER A 317 -5.87 -25.21 24.33
N VAL A 318 -5.93 -23.88 24.25
CA VAL A 318 -6.55 -23.18 23.11
C VAL A 318 -5.80 -23.50 21.82
N LEU A 319 -4.46 -23.44 21.84
CA LEU A 319 -3.64 -23.77 20.68
C LEU A 319 -3.84 -25.21 20.21
N VAL A 320 -3.81 -26.16 21.13
CA VAL A 320 -4.02 -27.58 20.82
C VAL A 320 -5.43 -27.81 20.26
N SER A 321 -6.46 -27.21 20.85
CA SER A 321 -7.82 -27.30 20.31
C SER A 321 -7.94 -26.67 18.92
N ALA A 322 -7.30 -25.53 18.68
CA ALA A 322 -7.27 -24.89 17.38
C ALA A 322 -6.58 -25.74 16.32
N ILE A 323 -5.47 -26.40 16.67
CA ILE A 323 -4.73 -27.30 15.77
C ILE A 323 -5.55 -28.57 15.49
N LEU A 324 -6.11 -29.20 16.52
CA LEU A 324 -6.82 -30.48 16.38
C LEU A 324 -8.22 -30.35 15.77
N ASP A 325 -8.94 -29.26 16.04
CA ASP A 325 -10.33 -29.08 15.58
C ASP A 325 -10.46 -28.11 14.40
N GLY A 326 -9.43 -27.30 14.10
CA GLY A 326 -9.58 -26.10 13.26
C GLY A 326 -8.62 -25.94 12.09
N VAL A 327 -7.48 -26.64 12.06
CA VAL A 327 -6.47 -26.50 10.99
C VAL A 327 -6.61 -27.63 9.98
N ASP A 328 -6.95 -27.28 8.74
CA ASP A 328 -6.83 -28.21 7.62
C ASP A 328 -5.34 -28.39 7.31
N SER A 329 -4.78 -29.54 7.67
CA SER A 329 -3.36 -29.85 7.50
C SER A 329 -2.96 -30.12 6.04
N ARG A 330 -3.95 -30.21 5.15
CA ARG A 330 -3.73 -30.39 3.72
C ARG A 330 -3.16 -29.11 3.10
N SER A 331 -2.37 -29.26 2.05
CA SER A 331 -1.93 -28.10 1.27
C SER A 331 -3.05 -27.55 0.40
N ASP A 332 -2.95 -26.27 0.03
CA ASP A 332 -3.85 -25.63 -0.94
C ASP A 332 -4.00 -26.45 -2.22
N ARG A 333 -2.95 -27.20 -2.59
CA ARG A 333 -2.98 -28.10 -3.75
C ARG A 333 -3.83 -29.34 -3.49
N GLN A 334 -3.63 -30.01 -2.35
CA GLN A 334 -4.42 -31.18 -1.96
C GLN A 334 -5.90 -30.83 -1.82
N ILE A 335 -6.20 -29.66 -1.23
CA ILE A 335 -7.57 -29.19 -1.10
C ILE A 335 -8.18 -28.94 -2.49
N ARG A 336 -7.48 -28.21 -3.37
CA ARG A 336 -7.92 -28.00 -4.76
C ARG A 336 -8.16 -29.29 -5.53
N VAL A 337 -7.32 -30.32 -5.35
CA VAL A 337 -7.51 -31.64 -5.97
C VAL A 337 -8.83 -32.26 -5.52
N GLU A 338 -9.13 -32.22 -4.22
CA GLU A 338 -10.35 -32.81 -3.68
C GLU A 338 -11.61 -32.03 -4.08
N GLU A 339 -11.55 -30.70 -4.04
CA GLU A 339 -12.65 -29.84 -4.48
C GLU A 339 -12.96 -30.04 -5.96
N ASN A 340 -11.92 -29.99 -6.81
CA ASN A 340 -12.08 -30.24 -8.24
C ASN A 340 -12.58 -31.66 -8.51
N ARG A 341 -12.16 -32.66 -7.71
CA ARG A 341 -12.68 -34.02 -7.82
C ARG A 341 -14.17 -34.05 -7.52
N ALA A 342 -14.59 -33.46 -6.40
CA ALA A 342 -15.99 -33.40 -6.01
C ALA A 342 -16.84 -32.64 -7.04
N GLU A 343 -16.34 -31.52 -7.58
CA GLU A 343 -17.02 -30.75 -8.60
C GLU A 343 -17.16 -31.53 -9.92
N VAL A 344 -16.09 -32.18 -10.39
CA VAL A 344 -16.11 -33.03 -11.59
C VAL A 344 -17.08 -34.20 -11.41
N GLU A 345 -17.04 -34.88 -10.26
CA GLU A 345 -17.97 -35.97 -9.95
C GLU A 345 -19.44 -35.50 -9.85
N ASN A 346 -19.69 -34.29 -9.33
CA ASN A 346 -21.00 -33.67 -9.31
C ASN A 346 -21.51 -33.33 -10.71
N ILE A 347 -20.68 -32.71 -11.55
CA ILE A 347 -21.00 -32.44 -12.96
C ILE A 347 -21.31 -33.75 -13.69
N PHE A 348 -20.49 -34.78 -13.49
CA PHE A 348 -20.68 -36.07 -14.14
C PHE A 348 -21.89 -36.84 -13.62
N ASN A 349 -22.39 -36.51 -12.43
CA ASN A 349 -23.62 -37.06 -11.88
C ASN A 349 -24.88 -36.24 -12.20
N ASP A 350 -24.72 -35.00 -12.68
CA ASP A 350 -25.83 -34.14 -13.07
C ASP A 350 -26.66 -34.75 -14.21
N THR A 351 -27.99 -34.66 -14.07
CA THR A 351 -28.93 -35.33 -14.98
C THR A 351 -28.98 -34.63 -16.34
N ALA A 352 -28.89 -33.29 -16.36
CA ALA A 352 -28.91 -32.53 -17.61
C ALA A 352 -27.61 -32.74 -18.38
N PHE A 353 -26.47 -32.73 -17.69
CA PHE A 353 -25.16 -33.00 -18.28
C PHE A 353 -25.09 -34.41 -18.89
N LYS A 354 -25.56 -35.45 -18.18
CA LYS A 354 -25.66 -36.83 -18.72
C LYS A 354 -26.54 -36.91 -19.96
N ALA A 355 -27.65 -36.16 -20.01
CA ALA A 355 -28.54 -36.15 -21.16
C ALA A 355 -27.86 -35.57 -22.40
N VAL A 356 -27.18 -34.41 -22.26
CA VAL A 356 -26.40 -33.79 -23.35
C VAL A 356 -25.28 -34.71 -23.82
N LEU A 357 -24.55 -35.34 -22.89
CA LEU A 357 -23.49 -36.30 -23.21
C LEU A 357 -24.05 -37.47 -24.05
N GLY A 358 -25.21 -38.00 -23.65
CA GLY A 358 -25.90 -39.08 -24.36
C GLY A 358 -26.40 -38.68 -25.75
N GLU A 359 -26.95 -37.48 -25.91
CA GLU A 359 -27.36 -36.94 -27.23
C GLU A 359 -26.18 -36.83 -28.19
N LEU A 360 -24.99 -36.51 -27.66
CA LEU A 360 -23.74 -36.45 -28.44
C LEU A 360 -23.10 -37.82 -28.70
N GLY A 361 -23.70 -38.91 -28.20
CA GLY A 361 -23.16 -40.27 -28.32
C GLY A 361 -21.88 -40.47 -27.51
N LEU A 362 -21.72 -39.72 -26.41
CA LEU A 362 -20.53 -39.71 -25.57
C LEU A 362 -20.85 -40.30 -24.19
N THR A 363 -19.85 -40.94 -23.57
CA THR A 363 -19.93 -41.48 -22.20
C THR A 363 -18.60 -41.31 -21.48
N PHE A 364 -18.64 -41.20 -20.14
CA PHE A 364 -17.42 -41.32 -19.34
C PHE A 364 -17.18 -42.78 -18.97
N GLY A 365 -15.93 -43.22 -19.07
CA GLY A 365 -15.51 -44.53 -18.63
C GLY A 365 -15.16 -44.56 -17.15
N ILE A 366 -14.59 -45.69 -16.72
CA ILE A 366 -14.25 -45.91 -15.31
C ILE A 366 -13.15 -44.94 -14.87
N VAL A 367 -13.36 -44.32 -13.70
CA VAL A 367 -12.34 -43.51 -13.03
C VAL A 367 -11.09 -44.34 -12.77
N THR A 368 -9.94 -43.78 -13.15
CA THR A 368 -8.63 -44.34 -12.80
C THR A 368 -7.84 -43.35 -11.98
N GLU A 369 -7.27 -43.80 -10.86
CA GLU A 369 -6.49 -42.96 -9.95
C GLU A 369 -5.07 -43.52 -9.83
N THR A 370 -4.10 -42.64 -9.97
CA THR A 370 -2.66 -42.90 -9.81
C THR A 370 -2.05 -41.88 -8.86
N ASP A 371 -0.78 -42.03 -8.52
CA ASP A 371 -0.06 -41.07 -7.68
C ASP A 371 0.00 -39.67 -8.29
N ALA A 372 0.02 -39.58 -9.63
CA ALA A 372 0.12 -38.30 -10.35
C ALA A 372 -1.22 -37.69 -10.75
N ARG A 373 -2.28 -38.50 -10.95
CA ARG A 373 -3.54 -38.01 -11.55
C ARG A 373 -4.77 -38.83 -11.19
N ILE A 374 -5.92 -38.17 -11.20
CA ILE A 374 -7.27 -38.77 -11.20
C ILE A 374 -7.86 -38.56 -12.59
N SER A 375 -8.27 -39.61 -13.31
CA SER A 375 -8.57 -39.57 -14.74
C SER A 375 -9.93 -40.16 -15.09
N TRP A 376 -10.66 -39.45 -15.94
CA TRP A 376 -11.96 -39.79 -16.50
C TRP A 376 -11.88 -39.84 -18.03
N PRO A 377 -11.87 -41.03 -18.65
CA PRO A 377 -11.82 -41.16 -20.11
C PRO A 377 -13.19 -40.83 -20.71
N LEU A 378 -13.21 -39.93 -21.68
CA LEU A 378 -14.39 -39.61 -22.49
C LEU A 378 -14.39 -40.52 -23.73
N MET A 379 -15.44 -41.30 -23.90
CA MET A 379 -15.58 -42.34 -24.93
C MET A 379 -16.75 -42.05 -25.87
N ASN A 380 -16.65 -42.50 -27.11
CA ASN A 380 -17.77 -42.52 -28.04
C ASN A 380 -18.67 -43.76 -27.83
N ALA A 381 -19.74 -43.87 -28.61
CA ALA A 381 -20.68 -44.99 -28.58
C ALA A 381 -20.03 -46.36 -28.87
N GLU A 382 -18.92 -46.38 -29.60
CA GLU A 382 -18.13 -47.58 -29.90
C GLU A 382 -17.13 -47.96 -28.79
N GLY A 383 -17.03 -47.16 -27.73
CA GLY A 383 -16.10 -47.39 -26.60
C GLY A 383 -14.66 -46.94 -26.86
N ALA A 384 -14.40 -46.22 -27.94
CA ALA A 384 -13.09 -45.62 -28.20
C ALA A 384 -12.91 -44.34 -27.38
N ILE A 385 -11.77 -44.22 -26.68
CA ILE A 385 -11.43 -43.04 -25.89
C ILE A 385 -11.08 -41.90 -26.85
N LEU A 386 -11.82 -40.79 -26.75
CA LEU A 386 -11.59 -39.58 -27.52
C LEU A 386 -10.63 -38.63 -26.81
N ARG A 387 -10.83 -38.45 -25.49
CA ARG A 387 -10.03 -37.58 -24.61
C ARG A 387 -10.01 -38.15 -23.21
N VAL A 388 -9.03 -37.75 -22.43
CA VAL A 388 -8.98 -38.01 -20.99
C VAL A 388 -9.04 -36.66 -20.28
N ILE A 389 -10.07 -36.48 -19.47
CA ILE A 389 -10.13 -35.37 -18.51
C ILE A 389 -9.46 -35.87 -17.24
N PHE A 390 -8.55 -35.10 -16.67
CA PHE A 390 -7.85 -35.51 -15.45
C PHE A 390 -7.53 -34.33 -14.55
N ILE A 391 -7.44 -34.59 -13.25
CA ILE A 391 -6.86 -33.66 -12.28
C ILE A 391 -5.39 -34.04 -12.13
N ASP A 392 -4.50 -33.09 -12.38
CA ASP A 392 -3.08 -33.23 -12.06
C ASP A 392 -2.89 -33.01 -10.56
N LYS A 393 -2.42 -34.03 -9.84
CA LYS A 393 -2.24 -33.96 -8.38
C LYS A 393 -1.08 -33.05 -7.98
N ALA A 394 -0.13 -32.77 -8.87
CA ALA A 394 0.99 -31.87 -8.59
C ALA A 394 0.59 -30.39 -8.64
N THR A 395 -0.36 -30.04 -9.50
CA THR A 395 -0.80 -28.64 -9.68
C THR A 395 -2.20 -28.37 -9.11
N GLY A 396 -3.03 -29.39 -8.94
CA GLY A 396 -4.43 -29.28 -8.57
C GLY A 396 -5.36 -28.88 -9.73
N GLU A 397 -4.84 -28.72 -10.95
CA GLU A 397 -5.60 -28.22 -12.10
C GLU A 397 -6.34 -29.33 -12.84
N VAL A 398 -7.53 -28.99 -13.37
CA VAL A 398 -8.29 -29.84 -14.29
C VAL A 398 -7.75 -29.66 -15.72
N ASN A 399 -7.28 -30.75 -16.29
CA ASN A 399 -6.63 -30.82 -17.58
C ASN A 399 -7.37 -31.76 -18.54
N ALA A 400 -7.13 -31.59 -19.83
CA ALA A 400 -7.59 -32.49 -20.87
C ALA A 400 -6.40 -32.91 -21.76
N THR A 401 -6.32 -34.19 -22.10
CA THR A 401 -5.27 -34.73 -22.96
C THR A 401 -5.83 -35.76 -23.93
N HIS A 402 -5.07 -36.06 -24.98
CA HIS A 402 -5.34 -37.18 -25.86
C HIS A 402 -5.11 -38.53 -25.16
N PRO A 403 -5.68 -39.64 -25.67
CA PRO A 403 -5.51 -40.97 -25.08
C PRO A 403 -4.05 -41.44 -24.98
N ASP A 404 -3.16 -40.93 -25.83
CA ASP A 404 -1.73 -41.19 -25.85
C ASP A 404 -0.92 -40.28 -24.90
N GLY A 405 -1.58 -39.34 -24.23
CA GLY A 405 -0.98 -38.37 -23.31
C GLY A 405 -0.39 -37.14 -24.00
N GLN A 406 -0.53 -36.98 -25.31
CA GLN A 406 -0.07 -35.79 -26.03
C GLN A 406 -1.04 -34.61 -25.86
N ASP A 407 -0.54 -33.40 -26.12
CA ASP A 407 -1.30 -32.13 -26.08
C ASP A 407 -2.08 -31.91 -24.77
N SER A 408 -1.45 -32.25 -23.65
CA SER A 408 -2.00 -31.95 -22.33
C SER A 408 -2.06 -30.44 -22.12
N GLN A 409 -3.24 -29.96 -21.77
CA GLN A 409 -3.48 -28.54 -21.51
C GLN A 409 -4.61 -28.40 -20.48
N THR A 410 -4.65 -27.26 -19.80
CA THR A 410 -5.74 -26.94 -18.87
C THR A 410 -7.07 -26.97 -19.61
N LEU A 411 -8.15 -27.36 -18.92
CA LEU A 411 -9.46 -27.53 -19.55
C LEU A 411 -9.95 -26.23 -20.23
N SER A 412 -9.66 -25.07 -19.65
CA SER A 412 -9.98 -23.76 -20.22
C SER A 412 -9.22 -23.48 -21.54
N MET A 413 -7.95 -23.86 -21.61
CA MET A 413 -7.16 -23.78 -22.84
C MET A 413 -7.64 -24.78 -23.89
N ALA A 414 -8.03 -25.98 -23.49
CA ALA A 414 -8.61 -26.97 -24.38
C ALA A 414 -9.89 -26.45 -25.07
N VAL A 415 -10.78 -25.81 -24.31
CA VAL A 415 -12.00 -25.19 -24.86
C VAL A 415 -11.65 -24.10 -25.87
N LYS A 416 -10.75 -23.17 -25.52
CA LYS A 416 -10.30 -22.10 -26.43
C LYS A 416 -9.65 -22.65 -27.71
N ALA A 417 -8.88 -23.74 -27.61
CA ALA A 417 -8.28 -24.40 -28.76
C ALA A 417 -9.33 -24.94 -29.74
N PHE A 418 -10.42 -25.53 -29.23
CA PHE A 418 -11.54 -25.97 -30.07
C PHE A 418 -12.29 -24.82 -30.74
N GLU A 419 -12.51 -23.71 -30.02
CA GLU A 419 -13.12 -22.50 -30.59
C GLU A 419 -12.28 -21.90 -31.74
N TRP A 420 -10.95 -21.87 -31.58
CA TRP A 420 -10.03 -21.39 -32.61
C TRP A 420 -9.94 -22.31 -33.82
N MET A 421 -9.99 -23.63 -33.62
CA MET A 421 -10.08 -24.59 -34.73
C MET A 421 -11.39 -24.47 -35.51
N GLY A 422 -12.51 -24.21 -34.83
CA GLY A 422 -13.80 -23.92 -35.46
C GLY A 422 -13.76 -22.64 -36.31
N LYS A 423 -13.14 -21.57 -35.80
CA LYS A 423 -12.95 -20.31 -36.54
C LYS A 423 -12.01 -20.47 -37.76
N LYS A 424 -10.92 -21.24 -37.65
CA LYS A 424 -10.02 -21.53 -38.79
C LYS A 424 -10.69 -22.33 -39.90
N LYS A 425 -11.62 -23.24 -39.58
CA LYS A 425 -12.42 -23.97 -40.59
C LYS A 425 -13.44 -23.09 -41.31
N LEU A 426 -13.86 -21.98 -40.70
CA LEU A 426 -14.79 -21.01 -41.29
C LEU A 426 -14.11 -19.96 -42.19
N SER A 427 -12.78 -19.83 -42.15
CA SER A 427 -12.03 -18.80 -42.86
C SER A 427 -11.37 -19.25 -44.18
N THR A 428 -11.88 -20.29 -44.86
CA THR A 428 -11.51 -20.55 -46.27
C THR A 428 -12.71 -20.99 -47.10
N PRO A 429 -13.04 -20.21 -48.14
CA PRO A 429 -12.80 -20.70 -49.49
C PRO A 429 -12.01 -19.68 -50.31
N HIS A 430 -10.77 -20.02 -50.70
CA HIS A 430 -10.19 -19.44 -51.90
C HIS A 430 -10.73 -20.22 -53.09
N LEU A 431 -11.68 -19.60 -53.79
CA LEU A 431 -12.02 -19.95 -55.17
C LEU A 431 -10.78 -19.70 -56.05
N THR A 432 -10.32 -20.74 -56.74
CA THR A 432 -9.66 -20.64 -58.05
C THR A 432 -10.53 -21.30 -59.08
#